data_AF-A0A177LLH1-F1
#
_entry.id   AF-A0A177LLH1-F1
#
_cell.length_a   1.000
_cell.length_b   1.000
_cell.length_c   1.000
_cell.angle_alpha   90.00
_cell.angle_beta   90.00
_cell.angle_gamma   90.00
#
_symmetry.space_group_name_H-M   'P 1'
#
loop_
_entity.id
_entity.type
_entity.pdbx_description
1 polymer ?
#
loop_
_entity_poly.entity_id
_entity_poly.type
_entity_poly.pdbx_seq_one_letter_code
_entity_poly.pdbx_strand_id
1 'polypeptide(L)'
;MFLLSLAISCSKVEENKFKKKTSFLRDWKVLRYPYSNAVLTLFENNEFKYSETGHTSELYSEGLWSMKNDTLILNSLRPNECLYIDDFSLNEKETFESMKTTLKNCNPKPNSKFFTEFNNSKFIVKTDSLIYLNLNSEYKKEYGNYKIY
;
A
#
# COMPACT_ATOMS: atom_id res chain seq x y z
N MET A 1 64.40 0.10 -14.73
CA MET A 1 63.32 0.68 -13.90
C MET A 1 62.02 0.51 -14.67
N PHE A 2 61.32 -0.60 -14.46
CA PHE A 2 60.06 -0.93 -15.16
C PHE A 2 58.90 -0.38 -14.32
N LEU A 3 58.20 0.64 -14.82
CA LEU A 3 56.97 1.17 -14.22
C LEU A 3 55.80 0.29 -14.65
N LEU A 4 55.33 -0.59 -13.74
CA LEU A 4 54.05 -1.28 -13.88
C LEU A 4 52.91 -0.25 -13.70
N SER A 5 52.26 0.11 -14.80
CA SER A 5 51.00 0.83 -14.78
C SER A 5 49.87 -0.11 -14.34
N LEU A 6 49.41 0.06 -13.10
CA LEU A 6 48.16 -0.53 -12.60
C LEU A 6 46.98 0.07 -13.36
N ALA A 7 46.41 -0.69 -14.29
CA ALA A 7 45.10 -0.39 -14.87
C ALA A 7 44.03 -0.63 -13.78
N ILE A 8 43.61 0.43 -13.11
CA ILE A 8 42.42 0.42 -12.26
C ILE A 8 41.21 0.30 -13.20
N SER A 9 40.78 -0.93 -13.44
CA SER A 9 39.49 -1.22 -14.06
C SER A 9 38.39 -0.77 -13.10
N CYS A 10 38.01 0.51 -13.20
CA CYS A 10 36.79 1.02 -12.62
C CYS A 10 35.63 0.45 -13.44
N SER A 11 35.16 -0.75 -13.07
CA SER A 11 33.88 -1.24 -13.52
C SER A 11 32.83 -0.26 -13.01
N LYS A 12 32.33 0.59 -13.92
CA LYS A 12 31.15 1.42 -13.68
C LYS A 12 30.06 0.47 -13.19
N VAL A 13 29.72 0.60 -11.91
CA VAL A 13 28.46 0.05 -11.39
C VAL A 13 27.39 0.74 -12.21
N GLU A 14 26.86 0.02 -13.21
CA GLU A 14 25.63 0.44 -13.88
C GLU A 14 24.59 0.60 -12.78
N GLU A 15 24.32 1.87 -12.43
CA GLU A 15 23.15 2.21 -11.68
C GLU A 15 21.96 1.67 -12.46
N ASN A 16 21.43 0.56 -11.98
CA ASN A 16 20.16 -0.04 -12.40
C ASN A 16 18.99 0.86 -11.93
N LYS A 17 19.14 2.17 -12.11
CA LYS A 17 18.14 3.18 -11.87
C LYS A 17 17.14 3.05 -13.00
N PHE A 18 16.01 2.42 -12.65
CA PHE A 18 14.72 2.72 -13.27
C PHE A 18 14.30 1.98 -14.55
N LYS A 19 14.78 0.74 -14.78
CA LYS A 19 14.00 -0.24 -15.58
C LYS A 19 12.79 -0.81 -14.82
N LYS A 20 12.47 -0.25 -13.66
CA LYS A 20 11.43 -0.67 -12.72
C LYS A 20 10.04 -0.11 -13.06
N LYS A 21 9.95 0.92 -13.90
CA LYS A 21 8.74 1.76 -13.99
C LYS A 21 7.48 1.02 -14.48
N THR A 22 7.62 -0.07 -15.23
CA THR A 22 6.49 -0.85 -15.76
C THR A 22 6.20 -2.13 -14.97
N SER A 23 7.19 -2.74 -14.28
CA SER A 23 7.01 -4.06 -13.68
C SER A 23 6.15 -4.09 -12.41
N PHE A 24 5.94 -2.92 -11.78
CA PHE A 24 5.17 -2.78 -10.54
C PHE A 24 3.72 -2.29 -10.78
N LEU A 25 3.41 -1.87 -12.00
CA LEU A 25 2.06 -1.47 -12.41
C LEU A 25 1.28 -2.74 -12.78
N ARG A 26 0.57 -3.26 -11.79
CA ARG A 26 -0.18 -4.52 -11.87
C ARG A 26 -1.16 -4.61 -10.71
N ASP A 27 -1.87 -5.73 -10.69
CA ASP A 27 -2.64 -6.17 -9.53
C ASP A 27 -1.70 -6.82 -8.51
N TRP A 28 -1.76 -6.32 -7.28
CA TRP A 28 -1.05 -6.83 -6.13
C TRP A 28 -2.03 -7.55 -5.22
N LYS A 29 -1.79 -8.82 -4.95
CA LYS A 29 -2.60 -9.57 -4.00
C LYS A 29 -2.20 -9.20 -2.59
N VAL A 30 -3.16 -8.73 -1.78
CA VAL A 30 -2.95 -8.36 -0.39
C VAL A 30 -3.45 -9.48 0.51
N LEU A 31 -2.60 -9.97 1.41
CA LEU A 31 -2.97 -10.92 2.46
C LEU A 31 -2.89 -10.20 3.82
N ARG A 32 -4.04 -9.70 4.28
CA ARG A 32 -4.19 -9.06 5.60
C ARG A 32 -5.10 -9.88 6.51
N TYR A 33 -6.30 -10.25 6.04
CA TYR A 33 -7.24 -11.07 6.81
C TYR A 33 -7.36 -12.50 6.28
N PRO A 34 -7.46 -13.52 7.16
CA PRO A 34 -7.80 -14.87 6.75
C PRO A 34 -9.11 -14.87 5.96
N TYR A 35 -9.15 -15.61 4.86
CA TYR A 35 -10.36 -15.82 4.03
C TYR A 35 -10.91 -14.55 3.34
N SER A 36 -10.15 -13.45 3.34
CA SER A 36 -10.43 -12.28 2.50
C SER A 36 -9.77 -12.43 1.13
N ASN A 37 -10.39 -11.83 0.11
CA ASN A 37 -9.77 -11.61 -1.18
C ASN A 37 -9.52 -10.11 -1.34
N ALA A 38 -8.26 -9.68 -1.22
CA ALA A 38 -7.87 -8.29 -1.35
C ALA A 38 -6.89 -8.07 -2.51
N VAL A 39 -7.12 -7.01 -3.28
CA VAL A 39 -6.32 -6.61 -4.45
C VAL A 39 -6.06 -5.12 -4.41
N LEU A 40 -4.81 -4.73 -4.65
CA LEU A 40 -4.38 -3.36 -4.91
C LEU A 40 -3.90 -3.26 -6.37
N THR A 41 -4.60 -2.50 -7.21
CA THR A 41 -4.25 -2.25 -8.60
C THR A 41 -3.61 -0.87 -8.73
N LEU A 42 -2.46 -0.81 -9.42
CA LEU A 42 -1.79 0.46 -9.77
C LEU A 42 -1.88 0.71 -11.27
N PHE A 43 -2.44 1.84 -11.65
CA PHE A 43 -2.65 2.23 -13.05
C PHE A 43 -1.56 3.19 -13.54
N GLU A 44 -1.27 3.17 -14.84
CA GLU A 44 -0.25 4.05 -15.47
C GLU A 44 -0.55 5.55 -15.33
N ASN A 45 -1.82 5.93 -15.18
CA ASN A 45 -2.29 7.29 -15.01
C ASN A 45 -2.14 7.83 -13.57
N ASN A 46 -1.32 7.19 -12.73
CA ASN A 46 -1.11 7.54 -11.33
C ASN A 46 -2.31 7.33 -10.41
N GLU A 47 -3.32 6.58 -10.84
CA GLU A 47 -4.44 6.17 -10.00
C GLU A 47 -4.22 4.78 -9.40
N PHE A 48 -4.83 4.51 -8.25
CA PHE A 48 -4.92 3.17 -7.68
C PHE A 48 -6.35 2.81 -7.34
N LYS A 49 -6.61 1.50 -7.29
CA LYS A 49 -7.81 0.92 -6.70
C LYS A 49 -7.43 -0.16 -5.70
N TYR A 50 -8.10 -0.16 -4.56
CA TYR A 50 -8.06 -1.23 -3.57
C TYR A 50 -9.46 -1.79 -3.43
N SER A 51 -9.56 -3.11 -3.38
CA SER A 51 -10.80 -3.80 -3.05
C SER A 51 -10.49 -4.99 -2.17
N GLU A 52 -11.32 -5.21 -1.16
CA GLU A 52 -11.26 -6.40 -0.32
C GLU A 52 -12.66 -6.94 -0.06
N THR A 53 -12.85 -8.24 -0.28
CA THR A 53 -14.12 -8.92 -0.01
C THR A 53 -13.89 -10.02 1.02
N GLY A 54 -14.55 -9.90 2.16
CA GLY A 54 -14.67 -10.94 3.18
C GLY A 54 -16.04 -11.62 3.13
N HIS A 55 -16.33 -12.44 4.14
CA HIS A 55 -17.62 -13.14 4.24
C HIS A 55 -18.81 -12.20 4.49
N THR A 56 -18.59 -11.13 5.25
CA THR A 56 -19.66 -10.21 5.71
C THR A 56 -19.35 -8.75 5.41
N SER A 57 -18.24 -8.47 4.72
CA SER A 57 -17.77 -7.11 4.48
C SER A 57 -17.18 -6.96 3.09
N GLU A 58 -17.39 -5.78 2.53
CA GLU A 58 -16.70 -5.30 1.34
C GLU A 58 -16.01 -3.99 1.70
N LEU A 59 -14.74 -3.88 1.33
CA LEU A 59 -13.93 -2.69 1.52
C LEU A 59 -13.44 -2.21 0.18
N TYR A 60 -13.28 -0.89 0.04
CA TYR A 60 -12.67 -0.32 -1.13
C TYR A 60 -11.88 0.95 -0.82
N SER A 61 -11.00 1.32 -1.76
CA SER A 61 -10.35 2.62 -1.79
C SER A 61 -9.98 2.97 -3.22
N GLU A 62 -10.01 4.25 -3.55
CA GLU A 62 -9.51 4.75 -4.82
C GLU A 62 -8.69 6.01 -4.53
N GLY A 63 -7.67 6.29 -5.34
CA GLY A 63 -6.92 7.53 -5.18
C GLY A 63 -5.70 7.60 -6.06
N LEU A 64 -4.71 8.37 -5.59
CA LEU A 64 -3.50 8.67 -6.34
C LEU A 64 -2.28 8.00 -5.73
N TRP A 65 -1.37 7.56 -6.59
CA TRP A 65 -0.07 7.07 -6.20
C TRP A 65 1.07 7.89 -6.79
N SER A 66 2.18 7.94 -6.04
CA SER A 66 3.43 8.55 -6.47
C SER A 66 4.62 7.72 -6.02
N MET A 67 5.78 7.95 -6.65
CA MET A 67 7.03 7.31 -6.28
C MET A 67 8.00 8.34 -5.70
N LYS A 68 8.63 8.01 -4.58
CA LYS A 68 9.83 8.68 -4.06
C LYS A 68 10.94 7.65 -3.92
N ASN A 69 11.89 7.65 -4.85
CA ASN A 69 12.92 6.62 -4.98
C ASN A 69 12.32 5.22 -5.18
N ASP A 70 12.50 4.32 -4.21
CA ASP A 70 11.96 2.96 -4.18
C ASP A 70 10.66 2.84 -3.37
N THR A 71 10.15 3.97 -2.86
CA THR A 71 8.95 4.04 -2.03
C THR A 71 7.74 4.48 -2.85
N LEU A 72 6.76 3.61 -2.97
CA LEU A 72 5.40 3.91 -3.43
C LEU A 72 4.63 4.61 -2.31
N ILE A 73 3.90 5.67 -2.64
CA ILE A 73 3.09 6.43 -1.69
C ILE A 73 1.66 6.48 -2.23
N LEU A 74 0.70 5.97 -1.46
CA LEU A 74 -0.73 6.01 -1.77
C LEU A 74 -1.45 7.08 -0.94
N ASN A 75 -2.34 7.83 -1.59
CA ASN A 75 -3.24 8.78 -0.96
C ASN A 75 -4.65 8.59 -1.52
N SER A 76 -5.58 8.20 -0.67
CA SER A 76 -6.96 7.93 -1.06
C SER A 76 -7.71 9.22 -1.31
N LEU A 77 -8.59 9.20 -2.28
CA LEU A 77 -9.60 10.23 -2.51
C LEU A 77 -10.84 9.82 -1.72
N ARG A 78 -11.10 10.52 -0.62
CA ARG A 78 -12.28 10.23 0.21
C ARG A 78 -13.56 10.41 -0.61
N PRO A 79 -14.49 9.44 -0.59
CA PRO A 79 -15.76 9.55 -1.28
C PRO A 79 -16.64 10.60 -0.61
N ASN A 80 -17.49 11.25 -1.41
CA ASN A 80 -18.58 12.08 -0.89
C ASN A 80 -19.80 11.23 -0.53
N GLU A 81 -19.56 10.18 0.27
CA GLU A 81 -20.56 9.26 0.79
C GLU A 81 -20.22 8.97 2.25
N CYS A 82 -21.22 8.75 3.10
CA CYS A 82 -21.01 8.36 4.49
C CYS A 82 -20.72 6.86 4.60
N LEU A 83 -19.47 6.50 4.89
CA LEU A 83 -19.00 5.13 5.06
C LEU A 83 -18.15 5.03 6.32
N TYR A 84 -18.10 3.85 6.92
CA TYR A 84 -17.11 3.55 7.95
C TYR A 84 -15.72 3.47 7.32
N ILE A 85 -14.72 3.99 8.04
CA ILE A 85 -13.31 3.92 7.65
C ILE A 85 -12.68 2.67 8.27
N ASP A 86 -11.95 1.90 7.46
CA ASP A 86 -11.05 0.83 7.90
C ASP A 86 -9.60 1.34 7.91
N ASP A 87 -8.94 1.23 9.06
CA ASP A 87 -7.52 1.55 9.23
C ASP A 87 -6.62 0.40 8.76
N PHE A 88 -6.13 0.50 7.53
CA PHE A 88 -5.12 -0.42 6.97
C PHE A 88 -3.84 -0.50 7.82
N SER A 89 -3.55 0.51 8.65
CA SER A 89 -2.35 0.52 9.50
C SER A 89 -2.49 -0.21 10.83
N LEU A 90 -3.71 -0.54 11.26
CA LEU A 90 -4.02 -1.10 12.58
C LEU A 90 -3.43 -0.28 13.74
N ASN A 91 -3.22 1.02 13.53
CA ASN A 91 -2.78 1.93 14.58
C ASN A 91 -3.92 2.28 15.52
N GLU A 92 -5.14 2.26 15.01
CA GLU A 92 -6.34 2.51 15.79
C GLU A 92 -7.01 1.18 16.16
N LYS A 93 -7.34 1.02 17.44
CA LYS A 93 -8.21 -0.08 17.87
C LYS A 93 -9.64 0.30 17.50
N GLU A 94 -10.13 -0.27 16.42
CA GLU A 94 -11.50 -0.07 15.97
C GLU A 94 -12.46 -0.96 16.77
N THR A 95 -13.30 -0.32 17.56
CA THR A 95 -14.57 -0.87 18.03
C THR A 95 -15.69 -0.22 17.24
N PHE A 96 -16.89 -0.80 17.23
CA PHE A 96 -18.03 -0.19 16.56
C PHE A 96 -18.29 1.25 17.04
N GLU A 97 -18.03 1.55 18.30
CA GLU A 97 -18.20 2.88 18.89
C GLU A 97 -17.08 3.87 18.50
N SER A 98 -15.89 3.37 18.16
CA SER A 98 -14.74 4.21 17.77
C SER A 98 -14.55 4.33 16.26
N MET A 99 -15.32 3.59 15.45
CA MET A 99 -15.24 3.63 14.00
C MET A 99 -15.49 5.05 13.48
N LYS A 100 -14.50 5.55 12.75
CA LYS A 100 -14.60 6.85 12.07
C LYS A 100 -15.42 6.71 10.81
N THR A 101 -15.96 7.84 10.37
CA THR A 101 -16.69 7.94 9.12
C THR A 101 -16.02 8.93 8.17
N THR A 102 -16.20 8.69 6.87
CA THR A 102 -15.68 9.53 5.77
C THR A 102 -16.19 10.97 5.83
N LEU A 103 -17.41 11.18 6.33
CA LEU A 103 -18.02 12.48 6.58
C LEU A 103 -18.29 12.66 8.08
N LYS A 104 -18.05 13.86 8.62
CA LYS A 104 -18.28 14.11 10.05
C LYS A 104 -19.76 13.96 10.42
N ASN A 105 -20.04 13.32 11.56
CA ASN A 105 -21.36 13.18 12.16
C ASN A 105 -22.42 12.58 11.22
N CYS A 106 -22.02 11.61 10.40
CA CYS A 106 -22.91 10.90 9.50
C CYS A 106 -23.10 9.43 9.94
N ASN A 107 -24.21 8.83 9.53
CA ASN A 107 -24.51 7.41 9.77
C ASN A 107 -24.48 6.64 8.44
N PRO A 108 -23.58 5.66 8.27
CA PRO A 108 -23.55 4.83 7.08
C PRO A 108 -24.85 4.03 6.91
N LYS A 109 -25.20 3.71 5.66
CA LYS A 109 -26.37 2.88 5.37
C LYS A 109 -26.11 1.43 5.80
N PRO A 110 -27.15 0.66 6.18
CA PRO A 110 -26.99 -0.77 6.39
C PRO A 110 -26.37 -1.44 5.16
N ASN A 111 -25.47 -2.39 5.39
CA ASN A 111 -24.75 -3.13 4.34
C ASN A 111 -23.93 -2.26 3.37
N SER A 112 -23.59 -1.03 3.76
CA SER A 112 -22.63 -0.23 2.98
C SER A 112 -21.24 -0.85 3.03
N LYS A 113 -20.45 -0.60 1.98
CA LYS A 113 -19.03 -0.93 1.99
C LYS A 113 -18.29 -0.10 3.05
N PHE A 114 -17.12 -0.57 3.45
CA PHE A 114 -16.17 0.22 4.24
C PHE A 114 -15.17 0.89 3.28
N PHE A 115 -14.65 2.02 3.71
CA PHE A 115 -13.61 2.74 2.99
C PHE A 115 -12.26 2.50 3.67
N THR A 116 -11.34 1.82 3.00
CA THR A 116 -9.98 1.65 3.53
C THR A 116 -9.18 2.91 3.25
N GLU A 117 -8.73 3.60 4.30
CA GLU A 117 -8.02 4.86 4.15
C GLU A 117 -6.50 4.65 4.04
N PHE A 118 -5.95 4.97 2.87
CA PHE A 118 -4.54 5.24 2.67
C PHE A 118 -4.29 6.76 2.76
N ASN A 119 -3.52 7.19 3.75
CA ASN A 119 -3.09 8.58 3.91
C ASN A 119 -1.57 8.62 4.11
N ASN A 120 -0.84 9.05 3.08
CA ASN A 120 0.62 8.97 3.04
C ASN A 120 1.12 7.55 3.39
N SER A 121 0.43 6.55 2.86
CA SER A 121 0.72 5.13 3.07
C SER A 121 1.86 4.71 2.17
N LYS A 122 2.96 4.24 2.77
CA LYS A 122 4.24 4.02 2.11
C LYS A 122 4.53 2.53 1.97
N PHE A 123 5.01 2.15 0.80
CA PHE A 123 5.40 0.78 0.48
C PHE A 123 6.78 0.77 -0.15
N ILE A 124 7.70 -0.05 0.37
CA ILE A 124 8.94 -0.34 -0.36
C ILE A 124 8.60 -1.30 -1.49
N VAL A 125 8.89 -0.88 -2.72
CA VAL A 125 8.69 -1.72 -3.90
C VAL A 125 9.86 -2.69 -4.04
N LYS A 126 9.59 -3.99 -3.98
CA LYS A 126 10.51 -5.06 -4.38
C LYS A 126 10.06 -5.63 -5.74
N THR A 127 10.81 -6.57 -6.29
CA THR A 127 10.52 -7.16 -7.61
C THR A 127 9.19 -7.91 -7.62
N ASP A 128 8.92 -8.62 -6.52
CA ASP A 128 7.80 -9.55 -6.35
C ASP A 128 6.88 -9.18 -5.19
N SER A 129 7.13 -8.06 -4.51
CA SER A 129 6.38 -7.70 -3.30
C SER A 129 6.35 -6.20 -3.01
N LEU A 130 5.32 -5.79 -2.26
CA LEU A 130 5.22 -4.47 -1.63
C LEU A 130 5.32 -4.63 -0.11
N ILE A 131 6.24 -3.89 0.52
CA ILE A 131 6.41 -3.92 1.98
C ILE A 131 5.78 -2.67 2.58
N TYR A 132 4.64 -2.81 3.24
CA TYR A 132 3.96 -1.70 3.90
C TYR A 132 4.74 -1.18 5.10
N LEU A 133 4.91 0.15 5.21
CA LEU A 133 5.78 0.78 6.20
C LEU A 133 5.05 1.44 7.36
N ASN A 134 3.75 1.71 7.23
CA ASN A 134 2.99 2.45 8.25
C ASN A 134 2.26 1.53 9.24
N LEU A 135 2.47 0.21 9.17
CA LEU A 135 1.86 -0.77 10.07
C LEU A 135 2.20 -0.49 11.54
N ASN A 136 1.23 -0.65 12.43
CA ASN A 136 1.41 -0.59 13.87
C ASN A 136 2.62 -1.42 14.34
N SER A 137 3.45 -0.81 15.19
CA SER A 137 4.73 -1.41 15.60
C SER A 137 4.58 -2.66 16.46
N GLU A 138 3.55 -2.72 17.30
CA GLU A 138 3.29 -3.88 18.16
C GLU A 138 2.83 -5.06 17.30
N TYR A 139 1.84 -4.82 16.44
CA TYR A 139 1.35 -5.82 15.50
C TYR A 139 2.47 -6.34 14.59
N LYS A 140 3.28 -5.43 14.04
CA LYS A 140 4.43 -5.79 13.18
C LYS A 140 5.46 -6.65 13.90
N LYS A 141 5.70 -6.41 15.20
CA LYS A 141 6.65 -7.20 16.00
C LYS A 141 6.15 -8.63 16.21
N GLU A 142 4.85 -8.79 16.39
CA GLU A 142 4.23 -10.09 16.69
C GLU A 142 3.95 -10.91 15.42
N TYR A 143 3.46 -10.27 14.36
CA TYR A 143 2.93 -10.95 13.16
C TYR A 143 3.71 -10.64 11.86
N GLY A 144 4.60 -9.64 11.87
CA GLY A 144 5.29 -9.16 10.68
C GLY A 144 4.48 -8.17 9.85
N ASN A 145 4.94 -7.88 8.62
CA ASN A 145 4.18 -7.07 7.67
C ASN A 145 3.11 -7.90 6.95
N TYR A 146 2.13 -7.24 6.35
CA TYR A 146 1.25 -7.87 5.37
C TYR A 146 2.05 -8.48 4.21
N LYS A 147 1.55 -9.59 3.68
CA LYS A 147 2.12 -10.20 2.47
C LYS A 147 1.40 -9.60 1.27
N ILE A 148 2.12 -8.86 0.45
CA ILE A 148 1.60 -8.18 -0.74
C ILE A 148 2.50 -8.52 -1.93
N TYR A 149 1.98 -9.18 -2.98
CA TYR A 149 2.75 -9.74 -4.11
C TYR A 149 2.07 -9.64 -5.47
#